data_AF-A0A170S8H2-F1
#
_entry.id   AF-A0A170S8H2-F1
#
_cell.length_a   1.000
_cell.length_b   1.000
_cell.length_c   1.000
_cell.angle_alpha   90.00
_cell.angle_beta   90.00
_cell.angle_gamma   90.00
#
_symmetry.space_group_name_H-M   'P 1'
#
loop_
_entity.id
_entity.type
_entity.pdbx_description
1 polymer ?
#
loop_
_entity_poly.entity_id
_entity_poly.type
_entity_poly.pdbx_seq_one_letter_code
_entity_poly.pdbx_strand_id
1 'polypeptide(L)'
;MDTIPQLDISSYPSQFFWFFLSFSVLYIIISKNVLPKIENIVRKRYNITRCSIDSVKDDLSHVQQELDKQLLKLNAVQAEVDRIIRSAFDEVQDANASLMATLDQEIQSIFKMADDNLKNMKLQLEQELIDLAFNIALIYYSKLLGVDCVNKDRLRDITIKIYKERI
;
A
#
# COMPACT_ATOMS: atom_id res chain seq x y z
N MET A 1 102.16 24.12 -48.28
CA MET A 1 101.11 24.66 -47.38
C MET A 1 101.29 23.91 -46.08
N ASP A 2 102.03 24.53 -45.15
CA ASP A 2 102.37 23.92 -43.87
C ASP A 2 101.11 23.83 -43.02
N THR A 3 100.69 22.60 -42.75
CA THR A 3 99.57 22.31 -41.85
C THR A 3 99.91 22.87 -40.48
N ILE A 4 99.05 23.75 -39.96
CA ILE A 4 99.19 24.33 -38.64
C ILE A 4 99.32 23.17 -37.63
N PRO A 5 100.37 23.11 -36.79
CA PRO A 5 100.68 21.96 -35.93
C PRO A 5 99.57 21.63 -34.90
N GLN A 6 98.60 22.52 -34.72
CA GLN A 6 97.42 22.31 -33.86
C GLN A 6 96.31 21.48 -34.51
N LEU A 7 96.34 21.29 -35.84
CA LEU A 7 95.36 20.49 -36.59
C LEU A 7 96.03 19.24 -37.21
N ASP A 8 97.08 18.72 -36.59
CA ASP A 8 97.69 17.46 -36.98
C ASP A 8 96.76 16.29 -36.59
N ILE A 9 96.02 15.81 -37.58
CA ILE A 9 95.01 14.73 -37.45
C ILE A 9 95.65 13.41 -36.95
N SER A 10 96.98 13.24 -37.05
CA SER A 10 97.64 11.99 -36.68
C SER A 10 97.62 11.68 -35.17
N SER A 11 97.37 12.68 -34.30
CA SER A 11 97.37 12.50 -32.83
C SER A 11 95.98 12.18 -32.22
N TYR A 12 94.90 12.44 -32.96
CA TYR A 12 93.52 12.23 -32.50
C TYR A 12 92.99 10.76 -32.48
N PRO A 13 93.53 9.78 -33.23
CA PRO A 13 92.99 8.41 -33.24
C PRO A 13 92.92 7.73 -31.86
N SER A 14 93.90 7.99 -30.99
CA SER A 14 93.91 7.48 -29.62
C SER A 14 92.76 8.04 -28.78
N GLN A 15 92.44 9.32 -28.95
CA GLN A 15 91.32 9.97 -28.24
C GLN A 15 89.98 9.36 -28.65
N PHE A 16 89.79 9.09 -29.95
CA PHE A 16 88.60 8.40 -30.44
C PHE A 16 88.48 6.98 -29.89
N PHE A 17 89.58 6.22 -29.83
CA PHE A 17 89.57 4.88 -29.25
C PHE A 17 89.08 4.87 -27.80
N TRP A 18 89.64 5.73 -26.94
CA TRP A 18 89.22 5.85 -25.54
C TRP A 18 87.82 6.42 -25.37
N PHE A 19 87.40 7.33 -26.26
CA PHE A 19 86.03 7.82 -26.31
C PHE A 19 85.04 6.69 -26.60
N PHE A 20 85.26 5.90 -27.65
CA PHE A 20 84.40 4.76 -27.97
C PHE A 20 84.42 3.70 -26.88
N LEU A 21 85.57 3.44 -26.26
CA LEU A 21 85.67 2.46 -25.18
C LEU A 21 84.88 2.90 -23.94
N SER A 22 85.07 4.14 -23.49
CA SER A 22 84.35 4.67 -22.31
C SER A 22 82.85 4.83 -22.59
N PHE A 23 82.48 5.30 -23.78
CA PHE A 23 81.09 5.40 -24.21
C PHE A 23 80.42 4.02 -24.29
N SER A 24 81.11 3.01 -24.83
CA SER A 24 80.58 1.64 -24.91
C SER A 24 80.35 1.03 -23.54
N VAL A 25 81.30 1.21 -22.60
CA VAL A 25 81.13 0.76 -21.21
C VAL A 25 79.94 1.47 -20.54
N LEU A 26 79.83 2.79 -20.69
CA LEU A 26 78.71 3.56 -20.16
C LEU A 26 77.37 3.11 -20.77
N TYR A 27 77.33 2.92 -22.08
CA TYR A 27 76.14 2.46 -22.80
C TYR A 27 75.65 1.11 -22.26
N ILE A 28 76.56 0.16 -22.05
CA ILE A 28 76.22 -1.16 -21.48
C ILE A 28 75.66 -1.00 -20.06
N ILE A 29 76.25 -0.14 -19.22
CA ILE A 29 75.76 0.09 -17.85
C ILE A 29 74.34 0.67 -17.88
N ILE A 30 74.09 1.69 -18.70
CA ILE A 30 72.76 2.31 -18.82
C ILE A 30 71.75 1.30 -19.35
N SER A 31 72.10 0.61 -20.45
CA SER A 31 71.24 -0.37 -21.11
C SER A 31 70.86 -1.51 -20.17
N LYS A 32 71.82 -2.07 -19.42
CA LYS A 32 71.57 -3.25 -18.57
C LYS A 32 71.08 -2.93 -17.16
N ASN A 33 71.35 -1.74 -16.60
CA ASN A 33 71.00 -1.44 -15.20
C ASN A 33 69.99 -0.29 -15.05
N VAL A 34 70.16 0.81 -15.78
CA VAL A 34 69.34 2.01 -15.58
C VAL A 34 68.00 1.88 -16.28
N LEU A 35 68.01 1.49 -17.55
CA LEU A 35 66.82 1.33 -18.37
C LEU A 35 65.80 0.33 -17.77
N PRO A 36 66.17 -0.90 -17.36
CA PRO A 36 65.20 -1.83 -16.77
C PRO A 36 64.61 -1.33 -15.44
N LYS A 37 65.38 -0.56 -14.66
CA LYS A 37 64.86 0.04 -13.41
C LYS A 37 63.80 1.09 -13.68
N ILE A 38 64.02 1.96 -14.67
CA ILE A 38 63.04 2.98 -15.06
C ILE A 38 61.79 2.31 -15.62
N GLU A 39 61.96 1.32 -16.49
CA GLU A 39 60.84 0.56 -17.07
C GLU A 39 59.98 -0.09 -15.98
N ASN A 40 60.60 -0.73 -14.99
CA ASN A 40 59.87 -1.34 -13.88
C ASN A 40 59.07 -0.32 -13.06
N ILE A 41 59.63 0.87 -12.80
CA ILE A 41 58.93 1.93 -12.08
C ILE A 41 57.73 2.45 -12.89
N VAL A 42 57.92 2.71 -14.18
CA VAL A 42 56.85 3.17 -15.08
C VAL A 42 55.75 2.12 -15.16
N ARG A 43 56.10 0.86 -15.38
CA ARG A 43 55.15 -0.27 -15.42
C ARG A 43 54.40 -0.42 -14.10
N LYS A 44 55.08 -0.30 -12.96
CA LYS A 44 54.44 -0.38 -11.63
C LYS A 44 53.42 0.73 -11.44
N ARG A 45 53.76 1.98 -11.76
CA ARG A 45 52.82 3.11 -11.66
C ARG A 45 51.64 2.92 -12.61
N TYR A 46 51.91 2.54 -13.85
CA TYR A 46 50.89 2.27 -14.84
C TYR A 46 49.91 1.18 -14.40
N ASN A 47 50.42 0.07 -13.85
CA ASN A 47 49.59 -1.00 -13.33
C ASN A 47 48.75 -0.56 -12.14
N ILE A 48 49.32 0.21 -11.19
CA ILE A 48 48.57 0.76 -10.06
C ILE A 48 47.42 1.62 -10.58
N THR A 49 47.69 2.55 -11.50
CA THR A 49 46.65 3.41 -12.08
C THR A 49 45.57 2.61 -12.79
N ARG A 50 45.95 1.60 -13.59
CA ARG A 50 44.98 0.72 -14.25
C ARG A 50 44.13 -0.07 -13.26
N CYS A 51 44.75 -0.74 -12.30
CA CYS A 51 44.04 -1.47 -11.24
C CYS A 51 43.07 -0.58 -10.48
N SER A 52 43.46 0.67 -10.15
CA SER A 52 42.58 1.62 -9.48
C SER A 52 41.38 2.01 -10.35
N ILE A 53 41.60 2.26 -11.65
CA ILE A 53 40.50 2.57 -12.60
C ILE A 53 39.54 1.37 -12.74
N ASP A 54 40.09 0.16 -12.88
CA ASP A 54 39.28 -1.05 -13.02
C ASP A 54 38.48 -1.32 -11.74
N SER A 55 39.08 -1.16 -10.55
CA SER A 55 38.38 -1.28 -9.27
C SER A 55 37.23 -0.28 -9.15
N VAL A 56 37.44 0.98 -9.52
CA VAL A 56 36.38 2.01 -9.48
C VAL A 56 35.26 1.66 -10.45
N LYS A 57 35.58 1.12 -11.63
CA LYS A 57 34.59 0.69 -12.61
C LYS A 57 33.75 -0.47 -12.08
N ASP A 58 34.39 -1.46 -11.47
CA ASP A 58 33.70 -2.61 -10.87
C ASP A 58 32.80 -2.15 -9.70
N ASP A 59 33.29 -1.28 -8.83
CA ASP A 59 32.50 -0.69 -7.74
C ASP A 59 31.29 0.07 -8.26
N LEU A 60 31.45 0.91 -9.28
CA LEU A 60 30.34 1.62 -9.93
C LEU A 60 29.32 0.65 -10.53
N SER A 61 29.78 -0.44 -11.16
CA SER A 61 28.90 -1.46 -11.72
C SER A 61 28.10 -2.18 -10.62
N HIS A 62 28.73 -2.47 -9.49
CA HIS A 62 28.07 -3.10 -8.34
C HIS A 62 27.04 -2.16 -7.71
N VAL A 63 27.38 -0.88 -7.55
CA VAL A 63 26.45 0.15 -7.06
C VAL A 63 25.25 0.29 -7.99
N GLN A 64 25.47 0.31 -9.31
CA GLN A 64 24.39 0.38 -10.29
C GLN A 64 23.46 -0.85 -10.20
N GLN A 65 24.03 -2.06 -10.11
CA GLN A 65 23.23 -3.28 -9.97
C GLN A 65 22.43 -3.29 -8.66
N GLU A 66 23.00 -2.81 -7.57
CA GLU A 66 22.30 -2.74 -6.28
C GLU A 66 21.19 -1.68 -6.32
N LEU A 67 21.42 -0.54 -6.97
CA LEU A 67 20.39 0.47 -7.20
C LEU A 67 19.24 -0.10 -8.04
N ASP A 68 19.53 -0.80 -9.13
CA ASP A 68 18.51 -1.43 -9.98
C ASP A 68 17.69 -2.46 -9.19
N LYS A 69 18.33 -3.29 -8.35
CA LYS A 69 17.64 -4.22 -7.45
C LYS A 69 16.75 -3.49 -6.44
N GLN A 70 17.21 -2.38 -5.86
CA GLN A 70 16.42 -1.60 -4.93
C GLN A 70 15.21 -0.97 -5.61
N LEU A 71 15.37 -0.43 -6.83
CA LEU A 71 14.27 0.10 -7.63
C LEU A 71 13.23 -0.99 -7.96
N LEU A 72 13.68 -2.20 -8.35
CA LEU A 72 12.79 -3.34 -8.58
C LEU A 72 12.02 -3.73 -7.32
N LYS A 73 12.69 -3.80 -6.16
CA LYS A 73 12.03 -4.06 -4.86
C LYS A 73 11.02 -2.98 -4.52
N LEU A 74 11.35 -1.70 -4.73
CA LEU A 74 10.45 -0.58 -4.45
C LEU A 74 9.19 -0.64 -5.32
N ASN A 75 9.35 -0.93 -6.62
CA ASN A 75 8.22 -1.11 -7.53
C ASN A 75 7.33 -2.30 -7.11
N ALA A 76 7.93 -3.42 -6.69
CA ALA A 76 7.18 -4.57 -6.20
C ALA A 76 6.41 -4.25 -4.91
N VAL A 77 7.04 -3.53 -3.98
CA VAL A 77 6.39 -3.06 -2.74
C VAL A 77 5.24 -2.11 -3.06
N GLN A 78 5.41 -1.17 -3.99
CA GLN A 78 4.34 -0.26 -4.40
C GLN A 78 3.13 -1.02 -4.97
N ALA A 79 3.38 -2.00 -5.84
CA ALA A 79 2.32 -2.85 -6.39
C ALA A 79 1.58 -3.64 -5.29
N GLU A 80 2.30 -4.12 -4.28
CA GLU A 80 1.70 -4.82 -3.15
C GLU A 80 0.89 -3.89 -2.24
N VAL A 81 1.38 -2.67 -1.98
CA VAL A 81 0.64 -1.63 -1.25
C VAL A 81 -0.66 -1.31 -1.98
N ASP A 82 -0.62 -1.09 -3.29
CA ASP A 82 -1.82 -0.82 -4.09
C ASP A 82 -2.81 -1.98 -4.03
N ARG A 83 -2.31 -3.23 -4.03
CA ARG A 83 -3.13 -4.43 -3.88
C ARG A 83 -3.82 -4.50 -2.52
N ILE A 84 -3.08 -4.24 -1.44
CA ILE A 84 -3.61 -4.23 -0.07
C ILE A 84 -4.67 -3.12 0.08
N ILE A 85 -4.41 -1.92 -0.44
CA ILE A 85 -5.38 -0.81 -0.39
C ILE A 85 -6.66 -1.17 -1.12
N ARG A 86 -6.57 -1.75 -2.33
CA ARG A 86 -7.75 -2.20 -3.07
C ARG A 86 -8.50 -3.30 -2.32
N SER A 87 -7.81 -4.31 -1.83
CA SER A 87 -8.43 -5.40 -1.06
C SER A 87 -9.14 -4.89 0.20
N ALA A 88 -8.54 -3.95 0.93
CA ALA A 88 -9.15 -3.36 2.10
C ALA A 88 -10.39 -2.51 1.74
N PHE A 89 -10.33 -1.79 0.62
CA PHE A 89 -11.48 -1.03 0.13
C PHE A 89 -12.64 -1.94 -0.28
N ASP A 90 -12.35 -3.02 -1.00
CA ASP A 90 -13.32 -4.02 -1.41
C ASP A 90 -13.96 -4.69 -0.18
N GLU A 91 -13.16 -5.09 0.82
CA GLU A 91 -13.65 -5.68 2.06
C GLU A 91 -14.57 -4.72 2.84
N VAL A 92 -14.19 -3.44 2.94
CA VAL A 92 -15.03 -2.41 3.57
C VAL A 92 -16.33 -2.20 2.79
N GLN A 93 -16.27 -2.21 1.46
CA GLN A 93 -17.45 -2.07 0.62
C GLN A 93 -18.42 -3.23 0.81
N ASP A 94 -17.91 -4.47 0.82
CA ASP A 94 -18.71 -5.68 1.03
C ASP A 94 -19.31 -5.73 2.45
N ALA A 95 -18.52 -5.40 3.47
CA ALA A 95 -18.99 -5.32 4.84
C ALA A 95 -20.10 -4.26 5.00
N ASN A 96 -19.93 -3.10 4.37
CA ASN A 96 -20.94 -2.04 4.40
C ASN A 96 -22.21 -2.47 3.65
N ALA A 97 -22.10 -3.13 2.50
CA ALA A 97 -23.25 -3.66 1.76
C ALA A 97 -24.03 -4.70 2.57
N SER A 98 -23.32 -5.63 3.25
CA SER A 98 -23.94 -6.62 4.13
C SER A 98 -24.63 -5.97 5.33
N LEU A 99 -24.01 -4.95 5.94
CA LEU A 99 -24.58 -4.22 7.06
C LEU A 99 -25.84 -3.46 6.63
N MET A 100 -25.81 -2.77 5.48
CA MET A 100 -26.99 -2.09 4.94
C MET A 100 -28.13 -3.07 4.68
N ALA A 101 -27.84 -4.23 4.07
CA ALA A 101 -28.86 -5.26 3.84
C ALA A 101 -29.47 -5.79 5.15
N THR A 102 -28.66 -5.95 6.20
CA THR A 102 -29.12 -6.41 7.52
C THR A 102 -29.98 -5.35 8.19
N LEU A 103 -29.55 -4.08 8.15
CA LEU A 103 -30.31 -2.94 8.67
C LEU A 103 -31.66 -2.80 7.95
N ASP A 104 -31.69 -2.93 6.63
CA ASP A 104 -32.94 -2.87 5.86
C ASP A 104 -33.91 -3.99 6.26
N GLN A 105 -33.41 -5.22 6.49
CA GLN A 105 -34.22 -6.33 6.98
C GLN A 105 -34.76 -6.08 8.39
N GLU A 106 -33.93 -5.55 9.29
CA GLU A 106 -34.32 -5.24 10.66
C GLU A 106 -35.35 -4.10 10.70
N ILE A 107 -35.15 -3.06 9.90
CA ILE A 107 -36.11 -1.96 9.72
C ILE A 107 -37.45 -2.50 9.22
N GLN A 108 -37.46 -3.35 8.18
CA GLN A 108 -38.69 -3.96 7.66
C GLN A 108 -39.40 -4.82 8.72
N SER A 109 -38.64 -5.58 9.51
CA SER A 109 -39.19 -6.36 10.64
C SER A 109 -39.83 -5.47 11.70
N ILE A 110 -39.17 -4.38 12.08
CA ILE A 110 -39.70 -3.41 13.04
C ILE A 110 -40.98 -2.77 12.52
N PHE A 111 -41.02 -2.36 11.25
CA PHE A 111 -42.24 -1.83 10.63
C PHE A 111 -43.38 -2.85 10.67
N LYS A 112 -43.11 -4.10 10.34
CA LYS A 112 -44.12 -5.17 10.40
C LYS A 112 -44.63 -5.39 11.83
N MET A 113 -43.75 -5.44 12.82
CA MET A 113 -44.15 -5.56 14.23
C MET A 113 -44.96 -4.36 14.71
N ALA A 114 -44.60 -3.15 14.27
CA ALA A 114 -45.35 -1.94 14.59
C ALA A 114 -46.77 -1.96 13.97
N ASP A 115 -46.89 -2.37 12.71
CA ASP A 115 -48.18 -2.53 12.03
C ASP A 115 -49.05 -3.60 12.71
N ASP A 116 -48.48 -4.75 13.06
CA ASP A 116 -49.18 -5.83 13.78
C ASP A 116 -49.65 -5.36 15.17
N ASN A 117 -48.80 -4.63 15.90
CA ASN A 117 -49.16 -4.03 17.19
C ASN A 117 -50.27 -2.98 17.05
N LEU A 118 -50.21 -2.12 16.03
CA LEU A 118 -51.23 -1.11 15.78
C LEU A 118 -52.57 -1.77 15.43
N LYS A 119 -52.55 -2.86 14.66
CA LYS A 119 -53.75 -3.65 14.37
C LYS A 119 -54.33 -4.30 15.64
N ASN A 120 -53.49 -4.86 16.49
CA ASN A 120 -53.92 -5.46 17.76
C ASN A 120 -54.49 -4.41 18.72
N MET A 121 -53.84 -3.25 18.86
CA MET A 121 -54.35 -2.12 19.65
C MET A 121 -55.70 -1.63 19.13
N LYS A 122 -55.86 -1.54 17.80
CA LYS A 122 -57.15 -1.18 17.19
C LYS A 122 -58.24 -2.19 17.56
N LEU A 123 -57.96 -3.50 17.42
CA LEU A 123 -58.92 -4.54 17.79
C LEU A 123 -59.29 -4.51 19.29
N GLN A 124 -58.32 -4.25 20.16
CA GLN A 124 -58.55 -4.10 21.60
C GLN A 124 -59.42 -2.88 21.90
N LEU A 125 -59.12 -1.72 21.31
CA LEU A 125 -59.93 -0.51 21.46
C LEU A 125 -61.36 -0.72 20.96
N GLU A 126 -61.54 -1.44 19.85
CA GLU A 126 -62.88 -1.80 19.35
C GLU A 126 -63.66 -2.66 20.37
N GLN A 127 -63.01 -3.65 21.00
CA GLN A 127 -63.63 -4.48 22.04
C GLN A 127 -63.95 -3.68 23.31
N GLU A 128 -63.01 -2.86 23.78
CA GLU A 128 -63.21 -2.01 24.97
C GLU A 128 -64.34 -1.00 24.76
N LEU A 129 -64.46 -0.41 23.56
CA LEU A 129 -65.57 0.49 23.22
C LEU A 129 -66.93 -0.23 23.26
N ILE A 130 -67.00 -1.45 22.73
CA ILE A 130 -68.22 -2.28 22.78
C ILE A 130 -68.59 -2.59 24.24
N ASP A 131 -67.62 -3.00 25.06
CA ASP A 131 -67.85 -3.33 26.47
C ASP A 131 -68.23 -2.07 27.29
N LEU A 132 -67.63 -0.91 27.02
CA LEU A 132 -68.01 0.36 27.63
C LEU A 132 -69.44 0.76 27.26
N ALA A 133 -69.80 0.67 25.97
CA ALA A 133 -71.16 0.97 25.51
C ALA A 133 -72.20 0.02 26.13
N PHE A 134 -71.88 -1.27 26.24
CA PHE A 134 -72.70 -2.25 26.93
C PHE A 134 -72.88 -1.91 28.41
N ASN A 135 -71.80 -1.57 29.11
CA ASN A 135 -71.85 -1.17 30.52
C ASN A 135 -72.70 0.09 30.73
N ILE A 136 -72.53 1.10 29.88
CA ILE A 136 -73.35 2.32 29.92
C ILE A 136 -74.83 1.98 29.70
N ALA A 137 -75.16 1.20 28.67
CA ALA A 137 -76.53 0.79 28.38
C ALA A 137 -77.16 0.02 29.56
N LEU A 138 -76.39 -0.87 30.20
CA LEU A 138 -76.83 -1.64 31.36
C LEU A 138 -77.10 -0.74 32.58
N ILE A 139 -76.25 0.26 32.83
CA ILE A 139 -76.45 1.26 33.91
C ILE A 139 -77.71 2.09 33.66
N TYR A 140 -77.94 2.57 32.44
CA TYR A 140 -79.16 3.34 32.13
C TYR A 140 -80.42 2.47 32.23
N TYR A 141 -80.35 1.24 31.74
CA TYR A 141 -81.47 0.29 31.79
C TYR A 141 -81.84 -0.08 33.23
N SER A 142 -80.85 -0.39 34.08
CA SER A 142 -81.09 -0.71 35.50
C SER A 142 -81.64 0.48 36.28
N LYS A 143 -81.19 1.71 35.97
CA LYS A 143 -81.67 2.94 36.60
C LYS A 143 -83.11 3.32 36.21
N LEU A 144 -83.55 2.97 34.99
CA LEU A 144 -84.90 3.26 34.49
C LEU A 144 -85.95 2.23 34.93
N LEU A 145 -85.58 0.96 35.05
CA LEU A 145 -86.54 -0.13 35.31
C LEU A 145 -86.55 -0.62 36.75
N GLY A 146 -85.56 -0.27 37.58
CA GLY A 146 -85.55 -0.57 39.02
C GLY A 146 -85.48 -2.07 39.38
N VAL A 147 -85.23 -2.96 38.40
CA VAL A 147 -85.12 -4.42 38.58
C VAL A 147 -83.90 -4.95 37.83
N ASP A 148 -83.13 -5.83 38.46
CA ASP A 148 -81.84 -6.39 37.99
C ASP A 148 -82.00 -7.60 37.04
N CYS A 149 -83.14 -7.74 36.36
CA CYS A 149 -83.46 -8.89 35.50
C CYS A 149 -83.15 -8.61 34.02
N VAL A 150 -81.87 -8.35 33.73
CA VAL A 150 -81.41 -8.18 32.35
C VAL A 150 -80.87 -9.49 31.79
N ASN A 151 -81.37 -9.92 30.64
CA ASN A 151 -80.71 -10.95 29.83
C ASN A 151 -79.47 -10.32 29.17
N LYS A 152 -78.33 -10.45 29.85
CA LYS A 152 -77.04 -9.83 29.49
C LYS A 152 -76.58 -10.23 28.08
N ASP A 153 -76.90 -11.44 27.64
CA ASP A 153 -76.48 -11.94 26.32
C ASP A 153 -77.21 -11.22 25.18
N ARG A 154 -78.53 -10.99 25.31
CA ARG A 154 -79.31 -10.26 24.30
C ARG A 154 -78.89 -8.80 24.16
N LEU A 155 -78.53 -8.14 25.27
CA LEU A 155 -78.09 -6.75 25.26
C LEU A 155 -76.69 -6.60 24.65
N ARG A 156 -75.80 -7.57 24.87
CA ARG A 156 -74.48 -7.61 24.23
C ARG A 156 -74.59 -7.76 22.72
N ASP A 157 -75.47 -8.64 22.26
CA ASP A 157 -75.75 -8.83 20.82
C ASP A 157 -76.29 -7.55 20.16
N ILE A 158 -77.21 -6.83 20.81
CA ILE A 158 -77.75 -5.57 20.31
C ILE A 158 -76.65 -4.50 20.23
N THR A 159 -75.81 -4.36 21.26
CA THR A 159 -74.70 -3.39 21.25
C THR A 159 -73.69 -3.68 20.15
N ILE A 160 -73.34 -4.96 19.92
CA ILE A 160 -72.45 -5.37 18.82
C ILE A 160 -73.09 -5.05 17.46
N LYS A 161 -74.40 -5.28 17.30
CA LYS A 161 -75.14 -4.96 16.06
C LYS A 161 -75.12 -3.47 15.74
N ILE A 162 -75.42 -2.64 16.74
CA ILE A 162 -75.43 -1.17 16.62
C ILE A 162 -74.03 -0.64 16.30
N TYR A 163 -73.00 -1.20 16.91
CA TYR A 163 -71.61 -0.81 16.62
C TYR A 163 -71.23 -1.14 15.17
N LYS A 164 -71.57 -2.34 14.68
CA LYS A 164 -71.30 -2.79 13.31
C LYS A 164 -72.11 -2.06 12.23
N GLU A 165 -73.31 -1.57 12.53
CA GLU A 165 -74.10 -0.77 11.58
C GLU A 165 -73.59 0.67 11.42
N ARG A 166 -72.71 1.13 12.33
CA ARG A 166 -72.23 2.53 12.38
C ARG A 166 -70.82 2.73 11.82
N ILE A 167 -70.05 1.65 11.69
CA ILE A 167 -68.74 1.59 10.99
C ILE A 167 -68.99 1.25 9.52
#